data_AF-B3JJN1-F1
#
_entry.id   AF-B3JJN1-F1
#
_cell.length_a   1.000
_cell.length_b   1.000
_cell.length_c   1.000
_cell.angle_alpha   90.00
_cell.angle_beta   90.00
_cell.angle_gamma   90.00
#
_symmetry.space_group_name_H-M   'P 1'
#
loop_
_entity.id
_entity.type
_entity.pdbx_description
1 polymer ?
#
loop_
_entity_poly.entity_id
_entity_poly.type
_entity_poly.pdbx_seq_one_letter_code
_entity_poly.pdbx_strand_id
1 'polypeptide(L)'
;MKKYLLGLLLFFVSCGIGKTYLYELDFTEDKDRKSGNIFNVFVHDKKGNAFDGTAWSSDGKTLSIEVNNGILVCLKMYYENGEMATYSTLQQRTYYDKDGNVISETDFRAGIDSETLSRMRMASMELEKR
;
A
#
# COMPACT_ATOMS: atom_id res chain seq x y z
N MET A 1 7.00 12.29 42.68
CA MET A 1 6.95 11.06 41.88
C MET A 1 5.88 11.20 40.79
N LYS A 2 6.22 11.78 39.62
CA LYS A 2 5.25 11.98 38.51
C LYS A 2 5.89 11.97 37.10
N LYS A 3 7.20 11.71 37.00
CA LYS A 3 7.94 11.73 35.72
C LYS A 3 8.08 10.36 35.06
N TYR A 4 7.90 9.27 35.82
CA TYR A 4 8.04 7.90 35.31
C TYR A 4 6.76 7.34 34.69
N LEU A 5 5.60 7.93 34.97
CA LEU A 5 4.31 7.46 34.42
C LEU A 5 4.17 7.80 32.92
N LEU A 6 4.72 8.94 32.49
CA LEU A 6 4.69 9.37 31.09
C LEU A 6 5.63 8.51 30.21
N GLY A 7 6.80 8.13 30.75
CA GLY A 7 7.73 7.23 30.08
C GLY A 7 7.19 5.80 29.93
N LEU A 8 6.44 5.31 30.91
CA LEU A 8 5.78 4.01 30.84
C LEU A 8 4.59 4.03 29.85
N LEU A 9 3.83 5.14 29.79
CA LEU A 9 2.74 5.32 28.83
C LEU A 9 3.27 5.30 27.38
N LEU A 10 4.39 5.98 27.12
CA LEU A 10 5.06 5.98 25.80
C LEU A 10 5.60 4.58 25.42
N PHE A 11 6.04 3.80 26.42
CA PHE A 11 6.51 2.42 26.20
C PHE A 11 5.35 1.47 25.81
N PHE A 12 4.15 1.68 26.34
CA PHE A 12 2.96 0.91 25.94
C PHE A 12 2.37 1.34 24.58
N VAL A 13 2.61 2.57 24.12
CA VAL A 13 2.24 2.97 22.73
C VAL A 13 3.18 2.33 21.70
N SER A 14 4.43 1.99 22.07
CA SER A 14 5.31 1.20 21.20
C SER A 14 5.04 -0.31 21.20
N CYS A 15 4.13 -0.79 22.06
CA CYS A 15 3.83 -2.22 22.23
C CYS A 15 2.69 -2.71 21.30
N GLY A 16 2.63 -2.21 20.06
CA GLY A 16 1.57 -2.58 19.12
C GLY A 16 1.69 -2.13 17.67
N ILE A 17 2.73 -1.40 17.25
CA ILE A 17 2.82 -0.93 15.86
C ILE A 17 3.59 -1.95 15.00
N GLY A 18 3.07 -3.16 14.93
CA GLY A 18 3.43 -4.07 13.84
C GLY A 18 2.95 -3.46 12.52
N LYS A 19 3.69 -3.66 11.42
CA LYS A 19 3.15 -3.35 10.09
C LYS A 19 1.87 -4.17 9.91
N THR A 20 0.78 -3.53 9.50
CA THR A 20 -0.39 -4.26 8.97
C THR A 20 -0.02 -4.79 7.59
N TYR A 21 -0.37 -6.05 7.33
CA TYR A 21 -0.07 -6.68 6.05
C TYR A 21 -1.34 -6.89 5.23
N LEU A 22 -1.21 -6.88 3.90
CA LEU A 22 -2.34 -7.06 2.99
C LEU A 22 -3.09 -8.38 3.21
N TYR A 23 -2.38 -9.45 3.62
CA TYR A 23 -3.02 -10.74 3.89
C TYR A 23 -3.97 -10.72 5.11
N GLU A 24 -3.87 -9.70 5.97
CA GLU A 24 -4.72 -9.47 7.14
C GLU A 24 -6.01 -8.71 6.79
N LEU A 25 -6.10 -8.21 5.57
CA LEU A 25 -7.20 -7.37 5.10
C LEU A 25 -8.02 -8.09 4.02
N ASP A 26 -9.25 -7.65 3.86
CA ASP A 26 -10.15 -8.02 2.77
C ASP A 26 -10.51 -6.78 1.94
N PHE A 27 -10.62 -6.97 0.63
CA PHE A 27 -10.87 -5.91 -0.34
C PHE A 27 -12.23 -6.11 -0.99
N THR A 28 -12.97 -5.04 -1.19
CA THR A 28 -14.26 -5.08 -1.88
C THR A 28 -14.32 -3.96 -2.89
N GLU A 29 -14.39 -4.33 -4.17
CA GLU A 29 -14.50 -3.37 -5.26
C GLU A 29 -15.97 -2.96 -5.43
N ASP A 30 -16.23 -1.67 -5.32
CA ASP A 30 -17.51 -1.08 -5.72
C ASP A 30 -17.42 -0.69 -7.19
N LYS A 31 -18.21 -1.39 -8.00
CA LYS A 31 -18.23 -1.24 -9.46
C LYS A 31 -19.51 -0.57 -9.89
N ASP A 32 -19.36 0.40 -10.79
CA ASP A 32 -20.50 0.93 -11.50
C ASP A 32 -21.24 -0.19 -12.24
N ARG A 33 -22.52 -0.36 -11.93
CA ARG A 33 -23.31 -1.45 -12.50
C ARG A 33 -23.49 -1.34 -14.02
N LYS A 34 -23.30 -0.14 -14.60
CA LYS A 34 -23.50 0.11 -16.04
C LYS A 34 -22.21 0.00 -16.85
N SER A 35 -21.12 0.58 -16.35
CA SER A 35 -19.83 0.63 -17.04
C SER A 35 -18.85 -0.44 -16.58
N GLY A 36 -19.08 -1.07 -15.42
CA GLY A 36 -18.16 -2.03 -14.81
C GLY A 36 -16.90 -1.39 -14.21
N ASN A 37 -16.79 -0.06 -14.27
CA ASN A 37 -15.65 0.68 -13.74
C ASN A 37 -15.66 0.62 -12.21
N ILE A 38 -14.48 0.36 -11.63
CA ILE A 38 -14.29 0.42 -10.18
C ILE A 38 -14.30 1.89 -9.77
N PHE A 39 -15.21 2.26 -8.87
CA PHE A 39 -15.30 3.58 -8.29
C PHE A 39 -14.52 3.68 -6.98
N ASN A 40 -14.64 2.66 -6.12
CA ASN A 40 -13.95 2.58 -4.84
C ASN A 40 -13.48 1.16 -4.57
N VAL A 41 -12.40 1.04 -3.81
CA VAL A 41 -11.98 -0.23 -3.22
C VAL A 41 -12.07 -0.07 -1.71
N PHE A 42 -13.02 -0.75 -1.09
CA PHE A 42 -13.18 -0.78 0.35
C PHE A 42 -12.22 -1.79 0.97
N VAL A 43 -11.67 -1.46 2.13
CA VAL A 43 -10.68 -2.27 2.83
C VAL A 43 -11.16 -2.51 4.26
N HIS A 44 -11.23 -3.78 4.64
CA HIS A 44 -11.70 -4.21 5.95
C HIS A 44 -10.70 -5.15 6.61
N ASP A 45 -10.70 -5.20 7.94
CA ASP A 45 -10.05 -6.28 8.68
C ASP A 45 -10.82 -7.60 8.54
N LYS A 46 -10.24 -8.73 8.99
CA LYS A 46 -10.90 -10.05 8.97
C LYS A 46 -12.19 -10.14 9.81
N LYS A 47 -12.46 -9.15 10.66
CA LYS A 47 -13.69 -9.07 11.46
C LYS A 47 -14.76 -8.24 10.76
N GLY A 48 -14.46 -7.65 9.60
CA GLY A 48 -15.36 -6.81 8.81
C GLY A 48 -15.37 -5.34 9.21
N ASN A 49 -14.45 -4.88 10.08
CA ASN A 49 -14.34 -3.47 10.41
C ASN A 49 -13.58 -2.73 9.32
N ALA A 50 -13.98 -1.49 9.01
CA ALA A 50 -13.22 -0.63 8.12
C ALA A 50 -11.79 -0.46 8.63
N PHE A 51 -10.82 -0.63 7.73
CA PHE A 51 -9.40 -0.41 8.02
C PHE A 51 -9.01 1.03 7.68
N ASP A 52 -8.18 1.64 8.50
CA ASP A 52 -7.60 2.96 8.24
C ASP A 52 -6.10 2.94 8.55
N GLY A 53 -5.32 3.56 7.66
CA GLY A 53 -3.86 3.64 7.79
C GLY A 53 -3.13 3.00 6.62
N THR A 54 -1.93 2.46 6.91
CA THR A 54 -1.03 1.91 5.90
C THR A 54 -0.90 0.40 6.06
N ALA A 55 -1.06 -0.32 4.96
CA ALA A 55 -0.79 -1.76 4.91
C ALA A 55 0.26 -2.09 3.86
N TRP A 56 1.00 -3.18 4.07
CA TRP A 56 2.17 -3.55 3.28
C TRP A 56 2.01 -4.94 2.66
N SER A 57 2.64 -5.16 1.51
CA SER A 57 2.83 -6.51 0.96
C SER A 57 3.47 -7.43 2.00
N SER A 58 3.30 -8.75 1.81
CA SER A 58 3.78 -9.76 2.75
C SER A 58 5.29 -9.67 3.06
N ASP A 59 6.09 -9.13 2.14
CA ASP A 59 7.53 -8.88 2.35
C ASP A 59 7.84 -7.57 3.12
N GLY A 60 6.82 -6.78 3.42
CA GLY A 60 6.89 -5.54 4.17
C GLY A 60 7.58 -4.38 3.46
N LYS A 61 7.91 -4.48 2.17
CA LYS A 61 8.74 -3.48 1.47
C LYS A 61 8.40 -3.21 0.01
N THR A 62 7.81 -4.17 -0.73
CA THR A 62 7.59 -4.00 -2.17
C THR A 62 6.39 -3.12 -2.50
N LEU A 63 5.31 -3.26 -1.74
CA LEU A 63 4.06 -2.53 -1.97
C LEU A 63 3.51 -2.02 -0.64
N SER A 64 2.95 -0.81 -0.67
CA SER A 64 2.09 -0.31 0.41
C SER A 64 0.83 0.31 -0.15
N ILE A 65 -0.27 0.20 0.59
CA ILE A 65 -1.49 0.95 0.34
C ILE A 65 -1.73 1.96 1.47
N GLU A 66 -2.40 3.05 1.14
CA GLU A 66 -2.98 3.97 2.12
C GLU A 66 -4.50 3.90 2.01
N VAL A 67 -5.13 3.79 3.17
CA VAL A 67 -6.58 3.64 3.32
C VAL A 67 -7.09 4.74 4.23
N ASN A 68 -8.16 5.41 3.81
CA ASN A 68 -8.79 6.49 4.54
C ASN A 68 -10.32 6.33 4.50
N ASN A 69 -10.94 6.34 5.68
CA ASN A 69 -12.32 5.97 5.95
C ASN A 69 -12.69 4.62 5.30
N GLY A 70 -11.81 3.63 5.41
CA GLY A 70 -12.02 2.30 4.81
C GLY A 70 -11.90 2.25 3.29
N ILE A 71 -11.48 3.33 2.62
CA ILE A 71 -11.33 3.39 1.15
C ILE A 71 -9.86 3.46 0.78
N LEU A 72 -9.41 2.59 -0.13
CA LEU A 72 -8.07 2.67 -0.71
C LEU A 72 -7.92 3.97 -1.50
N VAL A 73 -6.98 4.81 -1.07
CA VAL A 73 -6.73 6.13 -1.68
C VAL A 73 -5.41 6.18 -2.45
N CYS A 74 -4.46 5.34 -2.07
CA CYS A 74 -3.14 5.31 -2.70
C CYS A 74 -2.55 3.90 -2.70
N LEU A 75 -1.86 3.56 -3.78
CA LEU A 75 -0.98 2.41 -3.92
C LEU A 75 0.41 2.90 -4.28
N LYS A 76 1.41 2.44 -3.55
CA LYS A 76 2.83 2.74 -3.78
C LYS A 76 3.58 1.44 -3.96
N MET A 77 4.49 1.42 -4.94
CA MET A 77 5.44 0.32 -5.12
C MET A 77 6.85 0.86 -5.01
N TYR A 78 7.77 0.03 -4.54
CA TYR A 78 9.13 0.43 -4.25
C TYR A 78 10.14 -0.48 -4.94
N TYR A 79 11.26 0.11 -5.30
CA TYR A 79 12.46 -0.60 -5.69
C TYR A 79 13.12 -1.28 -4.49
N GLU A 80 14.12 -2.12 -4.76
CA GLU A 80 14.89 -2.82 -3.73
C GLU A 80 15.63 -1.93 -2.75
N ASN A 81 16.12 -0.79 -3.24
CA ASN A 81 16.79 0.23 -2.45
C ASN A 81 15.82 1.03 -1.56
N GLY A 82 14.51 0.78 -1.66
CA GLY A 82 13.47 1.49 -0.91
C GLY A 82 12.95 2.75 -1.58
N GLU A 83 13.52 3.16 -2.72
CA GLU A 83 13.00 4.28 -3.51
C GLU A 83 11.65 3.94 -4.12
N MET A 84 10.78 4.93 -4.22
CA MET A 84 9.46 4.76 -4.82
C MET A 84 9.63 4.51 -6.32
N ALA A 85 8.90 3.53 -6.85
CA ALA A 85 8.88 3.20 -8.27
C ALA A 85 7.58 3.68 -8.92
N THR A 86 6.46 3.49 -8.22
CA THR A 86 5.15 3.95 -8.67
C THR A 86 4.37 4.54 -7.51
N TYR A 87 3.64 5.60 -7.82
CA TYR A 87 2.65 6.22 -6.96
C TYR A 87 1.35 6.30 -7.74
N SER A 88 0.32 5.60 -7.28
CA SER A 88 -0.98 5.57 -7.95
C SER A 88 -2.07 5.99 -6.97
N THR A 89 -2.86 6.99 -7.35
CA THR A 89 -4.16 7.29 -6.72
C THR A 89 -5.26 7.00 -7.74
N LEU A 90 -6.52 7.27 -7.39
CA LEU A 90 -7.64 7.19 -8.33
C LEU A 90 -7.52 8.20 -9.49
N GLN A 91 -6.78 9.29 -9.32
CA GLN A 91 -6.76 10.42 -10.27
C GLN A 91 -5.47 10.46 -11.10
N GLN A 92 -4.36 9.98 -10.52
CA GLN A 92 -3.04 10.12 -11.13
C GLN A 92 -2.20 8.87 -10.89
N ARG A 93 -1.29 8.65 -11.82
CA ARG A 93 -0.21 7.69 -11.68
C ARG A 93 1.10 8.37 -12.04
N THR A 94 2.08 8.25 -11.16
CA THR A 94 3.42 8.80 -11.31
C THR A 94 4.42 7.67 -11.24
N TYR A 95 5.42 7.73 -12.10
CA TYR A 95 6.50 6.76 -12.20
C TYR A 95 7.81 7.44 -11.86
N TYR A 96 8.70 6.69 -11.22
CA TYR A 96 9.99 7.19 -10.77
C TYR A 96 11.10 6.24 -11.22
N ASP A 97 12.31 6.75 -11.41
CA ASP A 97 13.51 5.92 -11.57
C ASP A 97 14.09 5.49 -10.20
N LYS A 98 15.18 4.71 -10.23
CA LYS A 98 15.83 4.20 -9.01
C LYS A 98 16.50 5.28 -8.16
N ASP A 99 16.64 6.48 -8.68
CA ASP A 99 17.21 7.65 -8.01
C ASP A 99 16.11 8.60 -7.49
N GLY A 100 14.83 8.25 -7.68
CA GLY A 100 13.68 9.02 -7.21
C GLY A 100 13.22 10.14 -8.16
N ASN A 101 13.71 10.19 -9.40
CA ASN A 101 13.28 11.20 -10.36
C ASN A 101 12.00 10.76 -11.07
N VAL A 102 11.08 11.70 -11.32
CA VAL A 102 9.86 11.44 -12.08
C VAL A 102 10.19 11.16 -13.55
N ILE A 103 9.71 10.04 -14.06
CA ILE A 103 9.90 9.61 -15.46
C ILE A 103 8.57 9.29 -16.14
N SER A 104 8.58 9.18 -17.47
CA SER A 104 7.40 8.77 -18.22
C SER A 104 7.08 7.28 -18.00
N GLU A 105 5.83 6.89 -18.24
CA GLU A 105 5.46 5.46 -18.21
C GLU A 105 6.26 4.64 -19.24
N THR A 106 6.54 5.23 -20.41
CA THR A 106 7.32 4.59 -21.47
C THR A 106 8.74 4.29 -20.99
N ASP A 107 9.39 5.27 -20.36
CA ASP A 107 10.75 5.10 -19.84
C ASP A 107 10.77 4.12 -18.66
N PHE A 108 9.76 4.19 -17.77
CA PHE A 108 9.62 3.24 -16.67
C PHE A 108 9.51 1.80 -17.19
N ARG A 109 8.67 1.55 -18.19
CA ARG A 109 8.48 0.22 -18.78
C ARG A 109 9.71 -0.29 -19.52
N ALA A 110 10.49 0.61 -20.13
CA ALA A 110 11.73 0.25 -20.81
C ALA A 110 12.90 0.01 -19.85
N GLY A 111 12.96 0.75 -18.73
CA GLY A 111 14.07 0.72 -17.78
C GLY A 111 13.90 -0.23 -16.59
N ILE A 112 12.68 -0.70 -16.30
CA ILE A 112 12.44 -1.63 -15.20
C ILE A 112 13.01 -3.03 -15.52
N ASP A 113 13.86 -3.54 -14.64
CA ASP A 113 14.39 -4.90 -14.77
C ASP A 113 13.31 -5.96 -14.48
N SER A 114 13.49 -7.15 -15.07
CA SER A 114 12.50 -8.23 -15.02
C SER A 114 12.24 -8.76 -13.61
N GLU A 115 13.25 -8.71 -12.73
CA GLU A 115 13.13 -9.16 -11.34
C GLU A 115 12.27 -8.18 -10.53
N THR A 116 12.57 -6.88 -10.60
CA THR A 116 11.77 -5.83 -9.97
C THR A 116 10.33 -5.89 -10.46
N LEU A 117 10.12 -6.01 -11.78
CA LEU A 117 8.79 -6.12 -12.36
C LEU A 117 8.05 -7.37 -11.86
N SER A 118 8.74 -8.50 -11.73
CA SER A 118 8.15 -9.74 -11.23
C SER A 118 7.73 -9.62 -9.77
N ARG A 119 8.56 -9.01 -8.92
CA ARG A 119 8.22 -8.73 -7.51
C ARG A 119 7.02 -7.80 -7.40
N MET A 120 7.01 -6.73 -8.17
CA MET A 120 5.90 -5.79 -8.22
C MET A 120 4.60 -6.49 -8.64
N ARG A 121 4.64 -7.33 -9.67
CA ARG A 121 3.48 -8.16 -10.08
C ARG A 121 3.02 -9.09 -8.96
N MET A 122 3.94 -9.77 -8.27
CA MET A 122 3.60 -10.65 -7.15
C MET A 122 2.92 -9.90 -6.01
N ALA A 123 3.45 -8.74 -5.63
CA ALA A 123 2.85 -7.90 -4.60
C ALA A 123 1.47 -7.36 -5.03
N SER A 124 1.30 -6.98 -6.29
CA SER A 124 0.01 -6.55 -6.83
C SER A 124 -1.03 -7.68 -6.83
N MET A 125 -0.62 -8.93 -7.12
CA MET A 125 -1.51 -10.10 -7.05
C MET A 125 -2.05 -10.37 -5.63
N GLU A 126 -1.40 -9.87 -4.57
CA GLU A 126 -1.94 -9.97 -3.21
C GLU A 126 -3.25 -9.17 -3.04
N LEU A 127 -3.46 -8.14 -3.86
CA LEU A 127 -4.69 -7.35 -3.90
C LEU A 127 -5.80 -8.04 -4.71
N GLU A 128 -5.44 -8.83 -5.73
CA GLU A 128 -6.40 -9.46 -6.66
C GLU A 128 -6.93 -10.82 -6.19
N LYS A 129 -6.23 -11.49 -5.26
CA LYS A 129 -6.48 -12.89 -4.89
C LYS A 129 -7.66 -13.12 -3.92
N ARG A 130 -8.53 -12.14 -3.69
CA ARG A 130 -9.60 -12.21 -2.68
C ARG A 130 -10.88 -11.57 -3.17
#